data_AF-A0A419S8Y7-F1
#
_entry.id   AF-A0A419S8Y7-F1
#
_cell.length_a   1.000
_cell.length_b   1.000
_cell.length_c   1.000
_cell.angle_alpha   90.00
_cell.angle_beta   90.00
_cell.angle_gamma   90.00
#
_symmetry.space_group_name_H-M   'P 1'
#
loop_
_entity.id
_entity.type
_entity.pdbx_description
1 polymer ?
#
loop_
_entity_poly.entity_id
_entity_poly.type
_entity_poly.pdbx_seq_one_letter_code
_entity_poly.pdbx_strand_id
1 'polypeptide(L)'
;MRGFEIILAMALSLSPNLLIVIGSFLLQNADELSLSAAKQEVIAQYKMHQAEQEAGAKSASFEISENGFVRYRRINNDKTEYYSVKLDQLKDLEYLGDETKGWLVLKFPEETVIYQTYNDKNGNVDEMLEEIKIPMKNVEVSQLNRLQNAIEKLKQSF
;
A
#
# COMPACT_ATOMS: atom_id res chain seq x y z
N MET A 1 0.74 -5.13 -42.56
CA MET A 1 1.27 -6.51 -42.53
C MET A 1 2.80 -6.58 -42.68
N ARG A 2 3.47 -5.82 -43.56
CA ARG A 2 4.94 -5.86 -43.73
C ARG A 2 5.79 -5.53 -42.48
N GLY A 3 5.31 -4.70 -41.56
CA GLY A 3 6.08 -4.31 -40.37
C GLY A 3 6.25 -5.43 -39.34
N PHE A 4 5.31 -6.36 -39.25
CA PHE A 4 5.35 -7.45 -38.26
C PHE A 4 6.37 -8.53 -38.65
N GLU A 5 6.52 -8.80 -39.96
CA GLU A 5 7.51 -9.77 -40.45
C GLU A 5 8.96 -9.29 -40.30
N ILE A 6 9.21 -7.98 -40.39
CA ILE A 6 10.54 -7.41 -40.20
C ILE A 6 10.99 -7.53 -38.74
N ILE A 7 10.10 -7.28 -37.79
CA ILE A 7 10.38 -7.42 -36.36
C ILE A 7 10.68 -8.89 -36.01
N LEU A 8 9.93 -9.82 -36.59
CA LEU A 8 10.12 -11.25 -36.36
C LEU A 8 11.47 -11.75 -36.92
N ALA A 9 11.87 -11.27 -38.10
CA ALA A 9 13.17 -11.61 -38.70
C ALA A 9 14.36 -11.04 -37.92
N MET A 10 14.22 -9.85 -37.32
CA MET A 10 15.23 -9.25 -36.44
C MET A 10 15.35 -9.99 -35.10
N ALA A 11 14.23 -10.46 -34.53
CA ALA A 11 14.28 -11.24 -33.29
C ALA A 11 14.99 -12.59 -33.49
N LEU A 12 14.83 -13.22 -34.66
CA LEU A 12 15.48 -14.49 -35.01
C LEU A 12 16.99 -14.38 -35.28
N SER A 13 17.53 -13.17 -35.51
CA SER A 13 18.96 -12.95 -35.74
C SER A 13 19.76 -12.64 -34.47
N LEU A 14 19.09 -12.44 -33.34
CA LEU A 14 19.71 -12.22 -32.04
C LEU A 14 20.19 -13.57 -31.47
N SER A 15 21.36 -13.55 -30.81
CA SER A 15 21.80 -14.74 -30.09
C SER A 15 20.82 -15.06 -28.94
N PRO A 16 20.62 -16.34 -28.59
CA PRO A 16 19.72 -16.73 -27.50
C PRO A 16 20.01 -16.01 -26.18
N ASN A 17 21.29 -15.75 -25.89
CA ASN A 17 21.71 -15.01 -24.71
C ASN A 17 21.22 -13.55 -24.71
N LEU A 18 21.20 -12.91 -25.89
CA LEU A 18 20.73 -11.53 -26.02
C LEU A 18 19.21 -11.44 -25.88
N LEU A 19 18.45 -12.43 -26.37
CA LEU A 19 17.01 -12.55 -26.13
C LEU A 19 16.69 -12.74 -24.63
N ILE A 20 17.47 -13.55 -23.92
CA ILE A 20 17.28 -13.76 -22.47
C ILE A 20 17.53 -12.47 -21.69
N VAL A 21 18.57 -11.72 -22.02
CA VAL A 21 18.89 -10.43 -21.36
C VAL A 21 17.80 -9.39 -21.62
N ILE A 22 17.37 -9.24 -22.89
CA ILE A 22 16.30 -8.30 -23.24
C ILE A 22 14.98 -8.71 -22.57
N GLY A 23 14.64 -9.99 -22.59
CA GLY A 23 13.44 -10.52 -21.93
C GLY A 23 13.45 -10.25 -20.42
N SER A 24 14.57 -10.51 -19.75
CA SER A 24 14.71 -10.26 -18.31
C SER A 24 14.60 -8.77 -17.97
N PHE A 25 15.20 -7.90 -18.80
CA PHE A 25 15.11 -6.46 -18.62
C PHE A 25 13.67 -5.94 -18.81
N LEU A 26 12.96 -6.42 -19.83
CA LEU A 26 11.56 -6.04 -20.07
C LEU A 26 10.63 -6.51 -18.94
N LEU A 27 10.86 -7.72 -18.40
CA LEU A 27 10.10 -8.24 -17.27
C LEU A 27 10.31 -7.39 -16.01
N GLN A 28 11.55 -7.02 -15.69
CA GLN A 28 11.86 -6.16 -14.53
C GLN A 28 11.17 -4.80 -14.61
N ASN A 29 11.21 -4.15 -15.78
CA ASN A 29 10.55 -2.85 -15.97
C ASN A 29 9.02 -2.97 -15.87
N ALA A 30 8.44 -4.06 -16.36
CA ALA A 30 7.02 -4.31 -16.24
C ALA A 30 6.60 -4.47 -14.77
N ASP A 31 7.36 -5.21 -13.97
CA ASP A 31 7.11 -5.40 -12.54
C ASP A 31 7.25 -4.09 -11.75
N GLU A 32 8.26 -3.27 -12.05
CA GLU A 32 8.44 -1.96 -11.41
C GLU A 32 7.28 -1.00 -11.72
N LEU A 33 6.84 -0.93 -12.98
CA LEU A 33 5.68 -0.13 -13.37
C LEU A 33 4.41 -0.62 -12.66
N SER A 34 4.26 -1.94 -12.59
CA SER A 34 3.15 -2.64 -11.95
C SER A 34 3.09 -2.35 -10.43
N LEU A 35 4.24 -2.33 -9.76
CA LEU A 35 4.42 -1.98 -8.35
C LEU A 35 4.10 -0.51 -8.08
N SER A 36 4.63 0.39 -8.90
CA SER A 36 4.37 1.84 -8.76
C SER A 36 2.89 2.18 -8.92
N ALA A 37 2.19 1.54 -9.86
CA ALA A 37 0.75 1.70 -10.05
C ALA A 37 -0.05 1.21 -8.84
N ALA A 38 0.33 0.06 -8.25
CA ALA A 38 -0.32 -0.47 -7.04
C ALA A 38 -0.16 0.49 -5.85
N LYS A 39 1.04 1.04 -5.67
CA LYS A 39 1.31 2.05 -4.63
C LYS A 39 0.45 3.30 -4.84
N GLN A 40 0.37 3.79 -6.08
CA GLN A 40 -0.46 4.95 -6.41
C GLN A 40 -1.95 4.69 -6.12
N GLU A 41 -2.46 3.51 -6.44
CA GLU A 41 -3.84 3.12 -6.15
C GLU A 41 -4.13 3.14 -4.65
N VAL A 42 -3.28 2.54 -3.81
CA VAL A 42 -3.45 2.57 -2.34
C VAL A 42 -3.49 4.00 -1.81
N ILE A 43 -2.56 4.85 -2.25
CA ILE A 43 -2.51 6.25 -1.85
C ILE A 43 -3.73 7.04 -2.36
N ALA A 44 -4.21 6.74 -3.58
CA ALA A 44 -5.37 7.38 -4.16
C ALA A 44 -6.65 7.04 -3.39
N GLN A 45 -6.86 5.75 -3.05
CA GLN A 45 -8.01 5.31 -2.26
C GLN A 45 -7.97 5.92 -0.84
N TYR A 46 -6.80 5.93 -0.19
CA TYR A 46 -6.63 6.60 1.11
C TYR A 46 -7.03 8.09 1.04
N LYS A 47 -6.54 8.84 0.04
CA LYS A 47 -6.84 10.27 -0.11
C LYS A 47 -8.31 10.52 -0.46
N MET A 48 -8.92 9.66 -1.27
CA MET A 48 -10.33 9.77 -1.67
C MET A 48 -11.26 9.63 -0.47
N HIS A 49 -10.96 8.69 0.43
CA HIS A 49 -11.83 8.32 1.56
C HIS A 49 -11.43 8.94 2.90
N GLN A 50 -10.39 9.78 2.93
CA GLN A 50 -9.79 10.42 4.11
C GLN A 50 -10.84 10.89 5.13
N ALA A 51 -11.07 10.06 6.15
CA ALA A 51 -12.10 10.28 7.16
C ALA A 51 -11.52 10.58 8.55
N GLU A 52 -10.19 10.77 8.64
CA GLU A 52 -9.52 11.02 9.92
C GLU A 52 -10.02 12.29 10.60
N GLN A 53 -10.35 13.33 9.85
CA GLN A 53 -10.90 14.57 10.42
C GLN A 53 -12.25 14.33 11.10
N GLU A 54 -13.11 13.50 10.50
CA GLU A 54 -14.39 13.10 11.09
C GLU A 54 -14.20 12.17 12.30
N ALA A 55 -13.10 11.41 12.31
CA ALA A 55 -12.65 10.63 13.46
C ALA A 55 -11.88 11.44 14.53
N GLY A 56 -11.80 12.77 14.38
CA GLY A 56 -11.22 13.70 15.37
C GLY A 56 -9.76 14.08 15.17
N ALA A 57 -9.13 13.64 14.07
CA ALA A 57 -7.75 14.01 13.76
C ALA A 57 -7.64 15.37 13.10
N LYS A 58 -6.64 16.13 13.52
CA LYS A 58 -6.26 17.39 12.87
C LYS A 58 -5.62 17.15 11.50
N SER A 59 -4.79 16.12 11.38
CA SER A 59 -4.21 15.70 10.11
C SER A 59 -3.78 14.24 10.16
N ALA A 60 -3.64 13.62 8.99
CA ALA A 60 -3.13 12.27 8.85
C ALA A 60 -2.36 12.10 7.54
N SER A 61 -1.34 11.24 7.55
CA SER A 61 -0.60 10.83 6.36
C SER A 61 -0.44 9.31 6.33
N PHE A 62 -0.44 8.77 5.12
CA PHE A 62 -0.17 7.36 4.86
C PHE A 62 0.93 7.27 3.81
N GLU A 63 2.01 6.57 4.15
CA GLU A 63 3.22 6.47 3.35
C GLU A 63 3.61 5.00 3.19
N ILE A 64 4.08 4.67 1.98
CA ILE A 64 4.68 3.37 1.67
C ILE A 64 6.07 3.67 1.11
N SER A 65 7.12 3.14 1.73
CA SER A 65 8.49 3.27 1.23
C SER A 65 8.75 2.32 0.04
N GLU A 66 9.92 2.45 -0.59
CA GLU A 66 10.36 1.54 -1.65
C GLU A 66 10.69 0.12 -1.15
N ASN A 67 10.94 -0.03 0.16
CA ASN A 67 11.23 -1.33 0.77
C ASN A 67 10.02 -1.93 1.49
N GLY A 68 8.81 -1.52 1.12
CA GLY A 68 7.56 -2.07 1.67
C GLY A 68 7.25 -1.69 3.10
N PHE A 69 7.91 -0.66 3.65
CA PHE A 69 7.59 -0.15 4.98
C PHE A 69 6.41 0.83 4.89
N VAL A 70 5.36 0.53 5.63
CA VAL A 70 4.18 1.38 5.75
C VAL A 70 4.32 2.23 7.00
N ARG A 71 4.01 3.52 6.86
CA ARG A 71 3.85 4.44 7.99
C ARG A 71 2.51 5.15 7.87
N TYR A 72 1.63 4.89 8.82
CA TYR A 72 0.42 5.65 9.03
C TYR A 72 0.63 6.59 10.22
N ARG A 73 0.46 7.89 9.99
CA ARG A 73 0.67 8.93 10.99
C ARG A 73 -0.61 9.73 11.17
N ARG A 74 -1.01 9.98 12.41
CA ARG A 74 -2.18 10.79 12.75
C ARG A 74 -1.84 11.81 13.82
N ILE A 75 -2.33 13.04 13.66
CA ILE A 75 -2.24 14.09 14.68
C ILE A 75 -3.62 14.30 15.27
N ASN A 76 -3.75 14.07 16.58
CA ASN A 76 -4.94 14.32 17.36
C ASN A 76 -4.63 15.44 18.37
N ASN A 77 -5.09 16.66 18.07
CA ASN A 77 -4.72 17.88 18.80
C ASN A 77 -3.20 18.09 18.86
N ASP A 78 -2.61 17.89 20.04
CA ASP A 78 -1.16 18.02 20.28
C ASP A 78 -0.43 16.67 20.18
N LYS A 79 -1.17 15.56 20.26
CA LYS A 79 -0.63 14.20 20.22
C LYS A 79 -0.40 13.76 18.77
N THR A 80 0.79 13.24 18.49
CA THR A 80 1.09 12.56 17.23
C THR A 80 1.19 11.06 17.47
N GLU A 81 0.56 10.27 16.61
CA GLU A 81 0.58 8.80 16.64
C GLU A 81 1.22 8.29 15.36
N TYR A 82 2.08 7.29 15.48
CA TYR A 82 2.73 6.59 14.38
C TYR A 82 2.41 5.10 14.47
N TYR A 83 1.99 4.52 13.36
CA TYR A 83 1.88 3.09 13.15
C TYR A 83 2.84 2.73 12.03
N SER A 84 3.79 1.85 12.32
CA SER A 84 4.88 1.54 11.41
C SER A 84 5.08 0.03 11.30
N VAL A 85 5.07 -0.51 10.08
CA VAL A 85 5.10 -1.97 9.86
C VAL A 85 5.63 -2.32 8.47
N LYS A 86 6.16 -3.52 8.29
CA LYS A 86 6.46 -4.09 6.96
C LYS A 86 5.20 -4.69 6.34
N LEU A 87 4.90 -4.30 5.10
CA LEU A 87 3.68 -4.73 4.41
C LEU A 87 3.67 -6.24 4.11
N ASP A 88 4.84 -6.85 3.94
CA ASP A 88 5.00 -8.30 3.76
C ASP A 88 4.39 -9.12 4.93
N GLN A 89 4.30 -8.53 6.12
CA GLN A 89 3.69 -9.13 7.31
C GLN A 89 2.17 -9.03 7.33
N LEU A 90 1.52 -8.33 6.39
CA LEU A 90 0.05 -8.20 6.41
C LEU A 90 -0.61 -9.57 6.30
N LYS A 91 -1.39 -9.95 7.31
CA LYS A 91 -2.13 -11.21 7.33
C LYS A 91 -3.47 -11.09 6.62
N ASP A 92 -4.21 -10.03 6.94
CA ASP A 92 -5.59 -9.88 6.48
C ASP A 92 -5.99 -8.40 6.36
N LEU A 93 -7.03 -8.15 5.57
CA LEU A 93 -7.62 -6.84 5.31
C LEU A 93 -9.13 -6.94 5.46
N GLU A 94 -9.68 -6.24 6.45
CA GLU A 94 -11.13 -6.24 6.69
C GLU A 94 -11.70 -4.82 6.59
N TYR A 95 -12.96 -4.73 6.18
CA TYR A 95 -13.74 -3.50 6.27
C TYR A 95 -14.87 -3.68 7.27
N LEU A 96 -14.86 -2.87 8.34
CA LEU A 96 -15.86 -2.89 9.40
C LEU A 96 -16.69 -1.60 9.31
N GLY A 97 -17.88 -1.66 8.72
CA GLY A 97 -18.75 -0.51 8.57
C GLY A 97 -19.91 -0.72 7.58
N ASP A 98 -20.47 0.39 7.13
CA ASP A 98 -21.48 0.45 6.07
C ASP A 98 -20.96 1.29 4.89
N GLU A 99 -21.79 1.51 3.86
CA GLU A 99 -21.40 2.28 2.66
C GLU A 99 -21.05 3.75 2.97
N THR A 100 -21.51 4.29 4.10
CA THR A 100 -21.30 5.69 4.49
C THR A 100 -20.02 5.88 5.29
N LYS A 101 -19.70 4.95 6.20
CA LYS A 101 -18.52 5.04 7.07
C LYS A 101 -18.12 3.69 7.65
N GLY A 102 -16.83 3.56 7.92
CA GLY A 102 -16.28 2.37 8.54
C GLY A 102 -14.79 2.47 8.81
N TRP A 103 -14.21 1.34 9.15
CA TRP A 103 -12.78 1.18 9.42
C TRP A 103 -12.20 0.14 8.48
N LEU A 104 -11.16 0.54 7.76
CA LEU A 104 -10.25 -0.41 7.13
C LEU A 104 -9.30 -0.93 8.19
N VAL A 105 -9.33 -2.23 8.44
CA VAL A 105 -8.53 -2.90 9.47
C VAL A 105 -7.47 -3.75 8.78
N LEU A 106 -6.21 -3.32 8.90
CA LEU A 106 -5.04 -4.07 8.48
C LEU A 106 -4.60 -4.95 9.64
N LYS A 107 -4.63 -6.27 9.49
CA LYS A 107 -4.25 -7.23 10.54
C LYS A 107 -2.86 -7.82 10.26
N PHE A 108 -2.09 -7.96 11.32
CA PHE A 108 -0.70 -8.42 11.32
C PHE A 108 -0.53 -9.53 12.36
N PRO A 109 0.61 -10.26 12.37
CA PRO A 109 0.98 -11.05 13.53
C PRO A 109 1.09 -10.19 14.78
N GLU A 110 1.01 -10.85 15.94
CA GLU A 110 1.32 -10.22 17.22
C GLU A 110 2.72 -9.58 17.15
N GLU A 111 2.90 -8.51 17.92
CA GLU A 111 4.17 -7.81 18.06
C GLU A 111 4.81 -7.33 16.74
N THR A 112 4.01 -6.96 15.73
CA THR A 112 4.53 -6.59 14.39
C THR A 112 4.41 -5.10 14.10
N VAL A 113 3.30 -4.46 14.49
CA VAL A 113 3.07 -3.04 14.24
C VAL A 113 3.70 -2.23 15.37
N ILE A 114 4.70 -1.41 15.04
CA ILE A 114 5.28 -0.47 16.01
C ILE A 114 4.33 0.73 16.14
N TYR A 115 3.75 0.90 17.32
CA TYR A 115 2.91 2.03 17.69
C TYR A 115 3.64 2.99 18.61
N GLN A 116 3.82 4.23 18.18
CA GLN A 116 4.54 5.24 18.94
C GLN A 116 3.72 6.53 19.04
N THR A 117 3.69 7.13 20.22
CA THR A 117 3.08 8.45 20.43
C THR A 117 4.11 9.49 20.83
N TYR A 118 3.85 10.74 20.43
CA TYR A 118 4.64 11.90 20.79
C TYR A 118 3.72 13.03 21.26
N ASN A 119 4.17 13.78 22.26
CA ASN A 119 3.42 14.88 22.89
C ASN A 119 2.07 14.42 23.46
N ASP A 120 1.97 13.16 23.90
CA ASP A 120 0.82 12.69 24.64
C ASP A 120 0.87 13.29 26.07
N LYS A 121 -0.25 13.87 26.51
CA LYS A 121 -0.39 14.48 27.83
C LYS A 121 -0.24 13.46 28.96
N ASN A 122 -0.49 12.19 28.68
CA ASN A 122 -0.35 11.09 29.63
C ASN A 122 1.04 10.43 29.58
N GLY A 123 1.94 10.93 28.73
CA GLY A 123 3.25 10.33 28.47
C GLY A 123 3.28 9.59 27.14
N ASN A 124 4.43 9.65 26.46
CA ASN A 124 4.64 8.97 25.20
C ASN A 124 4.59 7.45 25.39
N VAL A 125 3.98 6.79 24.42
CA VAL A 125 3.79 5.33 24.37
C VAL A 125 4.67 4.76 23.26
N ASP A 126 5.25 3.59 23.51
CA ASP A 126 5.97 2.77 22.54
C ASP A 126 5.56 1.32 22.77
N GLU A 127 4.68 0.81 21.91
CA GLU A 127 4.03 -0.48 22.06
C GLU A 127 4.00 -1.22 20.72
N MET A 128 3.87 -2.53 20.79
CA MET A 128 3.66 -3.37 19.62
C MET A 128 2.18 -3.77 19.52
N LEU A 129 1.58 -3.55 18.35
CA LEU A 129 0.19 -3.88 18.05
C LEU A 129 0.10 -4.97 16.98
N GLU A 130 -1.10 -5.50 16.81
CA GLU A 130 -1.46 -6.50 15.80
C GLU A 130 -2.31 -5.92 14.66
N GLU A 131 -2.72 -4.65 14.75
CA GLU A 131 -3.62 -4.04 13.76
C GLU A 131 -3.36 -2.55 13.55
N ILE A 132 -3.71 -2.07 12.35
CA ILE A 132 -3.82 -0.64 12.02
C ILE A 132 -5.26 -0.38 11.56
N LYS A 133 -5.94 0.55 12.22
CA LYS A 133 -7.30 0.96 11.88
C LYS A 133 -7.31 2.33 11.20
N ILE A 134 -7.74 2.36 9.94
CA ILE A 134 -7.82 3.57 9.14
C ILE A 134 -9.30 3.89 8.92
N PRO A 135 -9.79 5.06 9.37
CA PRO A 135 -11.18 5.43 9.16
C PRO A 135 -11.40 5.76 7.68
N MET A 136 -12.53 5.31 7.13
CA MET A 136 -12.92 5.53 5.74
C MET A 136 -14.37 6.02 5.68
N LYS A 137 -14.69 6.84 4.68
CA LYS A 137 -16.06 7.32 4.42
C LYS A 137 -16.44 7.18 2.95
N ASN A 138 -17.75 7.02 2.70
CA ASN A 138 -18.35 6.92 1.37
C ASN A 138 -17.62 5.89 0.49
N VAL A 139 -17.55 4.64 0.94
CA VAL A 139 -16.77 3.60 0.28
C VAL A 139 -17.69 2.61 -0.41
N GLU A 140 -17.55 2.48 -1.72
CA GLU A 140 -18.20 1.44 -2.50
C GLU A 140 -17.45 0.10 -2.38
N VAL A 141 -18.18 -1.00 -2.50
CA VAL A 141 -17.59 -2.36 -2.56
C VAL A 141 -16.54 -2.46 -3.69
N SER A 142 -16.77 -1.79 -4.82
CA SER A 142 -15.82 -1.78 -5.95
C SER A 142 -14.47 -1.14 -5.59
N GLN A 143 -14.48 -0.12 -4.72
CA GLN A 143 -13.28 0.57 -4.24
C GLN A 143 -12.52 -0.29 -3.24
N LEU A 144 -13.23 -0.97 -2.33
CA LEU A 144 -12.62 -1.92 -1.39
C LEU A 144 -11.88 -3.04 -2.14
N ASN A 145 -12.52 -3.61 -3.17
CA ASN A 145 -11.89 -4.65 -3.99
C ASN A 145 -10.63 -4.13 -4.72
N ARG A 146 -10.65 -2.89 -5.24
CA ARG A 146 -9.46 -2.29 -5.86
C ARG A 146 -8.34 -2.09 -4.85
N LEU A 147 -8.67 -1.58 -3.67
CA LEU A 147 -7.72 -1.38 -2.59
C LEU A 147 -7.09 -2.70 -2.14
N GLN A 148 -7.90 -3.73 -1.94
CA GLN A 148 -7.45 -5.07 -1.58
C GLN A 148 -6.46 -5.62 -2.62
N ASN A 149 -6.85 -5.63 -3.90
CA ASN A 149 -5.99 -6.11 -4.98
C ASN A 149 -4.66 -5.33 -5.05
N ALA A 150 -4.70 -4.01 -4.85
CA ALA A 150 -3.50 -3.19 -4.85
C ALA A 150 -2.59 -3.54 -3.66
N ILE A 151 -3.14 -3.70 -2.46
CA ILE A 151 -2.40 -4.09 -1.25
C ILE A 151 -1.80 -5.50 -1.40
N GLU A 152 -2.56 -6.47 -1.91
CA GLU A 152 -2.07 -7.84 -2.14
C GLU A 152 -0.89 -7.87 -3.11
N LYS A 153 -0.98 -7.08 -4.17
CA LYS A 153 0.09 -6.93 -5.15
C LYS A 153 1.34 -6.30 -4.56
N LEU A 154 1.19 -5.26 -3.74
CA LEU A 154 2.31 -4.67 -3.00
C LEU A 154 2.96 -5.70 -2.06
N LYS A 155 2.15 -6.45 -1.30
CA LYS A 155 2.63 -7.48 -0.38
C LYS A 155 3.48 -8.55 -1.09
N GLN A 156 3.09 -8.98 -2.28
CA GLN A 156 3.85 -9.98 -3.06
C GLN A 156 5.16 -9.46 -3.66
N SER A 157 5.34 -8.13 -3.69
CA SER A 157 6.49 -7.49 -4.32
C SER A 157 7.63 -7.18 -3.33
N PHE A 158 7.44 -7.45 -2.04
CA PHE A 158 8.41 -7.23 -0.97
C PHE A 158 8.73 -8.55 -0.25
#